data_AF-A0AAE7AA99-F1
#
_entry.id   AF-A0AAE7AA99-F1
#
_cell.length_a   1.000
_cell.length_b   1.000
_cell.length_c   1.000
_cell.angle_alpha   90.00
_cell.angle_beta   90.00
_cell.angle_gamma   90.00
#
_symmetry.space_group_name_H-M   'P 1'
#
loop_
_entity.id
_entity.type
_entity.pdbx_description
1 polymer ?
#
loop_
_entity_poly.entity_id
_entity_poly.type
_entity_poly.pdbx_seq_one_letter_code
_entity_poly.pdbx_strand_id
1 'polypeptide(L)'
;MLKFSHFLLGSLLLSCSAAHAQIFQRELGDFDLKLGTTPSRSMAQGLVKPASTGSFHGGLDLSHDSGFYVGQWSPSAGLNPGSNLEIDSYMGFKQPFDRTLGYEVGMIHYSYPKVDTLDSQELFGGLTFLGSRFGAAFSNDSDKQNSTVFADLGGNQPFGIGISMKYTTHQLNAPVSVDGGMVGSFTDWSLQLSRAFMGVDLDLIYSDSNLSGSDCSAYSGHNSQCDGLVTLKAERAFY
;
A
#
# COMPACT_ATOMS: atom_id res chain seq x y z
N MET A 1 -49.77 63.05 -30.78
CA MET A 1 -50.54 62.46 -31.89
C MET A 1 -49.63 61.50 -32.65
N LEU A 2 -50.09 60.26 -32.84
CA LEU A 2 -49.63 59.24 -33.81
C LEU A 2 -48.16 58.77 -33.77
N LYS A 3 -47.78 57.51 -34.02
CA LYS A 3 -48.40 56.16 -34.08
C LYS A 3 -47.27 55.27 -34.66
N PHE A 4 -47.14 54.02 -34.16
CA PHE A 4 -46.65 52.82 -34.89
C PHE A 4 -45.15 52.84 -35.33
N SER A 5 -44.38 51.75 -35.45
CA SER A 5 -44.62 50.32 -35.36
C SER A 5 -43.29 49.56 -35.57
N HIS A 6 -43.03 48.58 -34.70
CA HIS A 6 -42.42 47.27 -34.95
C HIS A 6 -41.17 47.15 -35.85
N PHE A 7 -40.06 46.74 -35.23
CA PHE A 7 -39.39 45.52 -35.69
C PHE A 7 -38.83 44.75 -34.48
N LEU A 8 -39.39 43.55 -34.26
CA LEU A 8 -38.86 42.50 -33.41
C LEU A 8 -37.64 41.88 -34.08
N LEU A 9 -36.58 41.65 -33.30
CA LEU A 9 -35.66 40.50 -33.38
C LEU A 9 -34.97 40.51 -32.01
N GLY A 10 -35.21 39.59 -31.08
CA GLY A 10 -35.14 38.15 -31.25
C GLY A 10 -33.79 37.68 -30.71
N SER A 11 -33.61 37.69 -29.39
CA SER A 11 -32.51 36.95 -28.75
C SER A 11 -32.94 36.54 -27.35
N LEU A 12 -33.55 35.35 -27.30
CA LEU A 12 -33.74 34.54 -26.11
C LEU A 12 -32.33 34.19 -25.59
N LEU A 13 -31.80 34.99 -24.66
CA LEU A 13 -30.59 34.60 -23.93
C LEU A 13 -31.00 33.47 -23.00
N LEU A 14 -30.59 32.26 -23.38
CA LEU A 14 -30.61 31.08 -22.52
C LEU A 14 -30.03 31.48 -21.16
N SER A 15 -30.88 31.46 -20.14
CA SER A 15 -30.44 31.36 -18.76
C SER A 15 -29.71 30.02 -18.61
N CYS A 16 -28.41 30.03 -18.85
CA CYS A 16 -27.52 28.97 -18.43
C CYS A 16 -27.53 29.03 -16.90
N SER A 17 -28.40 28.24 -16.28
CA SER A 17 -28.27 27.90 -14.87
C SER A 17 -26.90 27.24 -14.74
N ALA A 18 -25.89 28.01 -14.36
CA ALA A 18 -24.63 27.46 -13.93
C ALA A 18 -24.99 26.52 -12.77
N ALA A 19 -24.94 25.22 -13.05
CA ALA A 19 -24.99 24.21 -12.02
C ALA A 19 -23.79 24.51 -11.13
N HIS A 20 -24.05 25.17 -10.00
CA HIS A 20 -23.05 25.34 -8.98
C HIS A 20 -22.79 23.93 -8.48
N ALA A 21 -21.67 23.34 -8.88
CA ALA A 21 -21.13 22.18 -8.20
C ALA A 21 -20.89 22.65 -6.76
N GLN A 22 -21.85 22.39 -5.87
CA GLN A 22 -21.64 22.57 -4.45
C GLN A 22 -20.58 21.55 -4.07
N ILE A 23 -19.38 22.03 -3.80
CA ILE A 23 -18.34 21.24 -3.16
C ILE A 23 -18.91 20.91 -1.78
N PHE A 24 -19.41 19.68 -1.63
CA PHE A 24 -19.78 19.11 -0.34
C PHE A 24 -18.48 18.83 0.41
N GLN A 25 -17.82 19.87 0.92
CA GLN A 25 -16.66 19.71 1.81
C GLN A 25 -17.19 19.40 3.20
N ARG A 26 -17.60 18.14 3.39
CA ARG A 26 -17.67 17.57 4.73
C ARG A 26 -16.22 17.43 5.19
N GLU A 27 -15.86 17.92 6.37
CA GLU A 27 -14.51 17.70 6.92
C GLU A 27 -14.29 16.20 7.08
N LEU A 28 -13.74 15.57 6.05
CA LEU A 28 -13.57 14.12 5.92
C LEU A 28 -12.22 13.67 6.50
N GLY A 29 -11.43 14.60 7.05
CA GLY A 29 -10.07 14.38 7.50
C GLY A 29 -9.03 14.73 6.43
N ASP A 30 -7.77 14.40 6.72
CA ASP A 30 -6.64 14.62 5.82
C ASP A 30 -6.62 13.56 4.70
N PHE A 31 -6.28 14.00 3.50
CA PHE A 31 -6.08 13.13 2.34
C PHE A 31 -4.59 12.99 2.07
N ASP A 32 -4.17 11.83 1.56
CA ASP A 32 -2.82 11.57 1.04
C ASP A 32 -2.92 10.73 -0.27
N LEU A 33 -2.19 11.12 -1.33
CA LEU A 33 -2.16 10.43 -2.64
C LEU A 33 -0.73 10.09 -2.95
N LYS A 34 -0.52 8.80 -3.11
CA LYS A 34 0.77 8.23 -3.45
C LYS A 34 0.68 7.71 -4.87
N LEU A 35 1.56 8.16 -5.76
CA LEU A 35 1.68 7.66 -7.13
C LEU A 35 3.12 7.29 -7.39
N GLY A 36 3.35 6.17 -8.07
CA GLY A 36 4.70 5.76 -8.42
C GLY A 36 4.76 4.84 -9.63
N THR A 37 5.95 4.79 -10.22
CA THR A 37 6.29 3.93 -11.36
C THR A 37 7.48 3.00 -11.07
N THR A 38 8.11 3.15 -9.91
CA THR A 38 9.26 2.35 -9.46
C THR A 38 8.74 1.07 -8.81
N PRO A 39 9.25 -0.14 -9.10
CA PRO A 39 8.69 -1.38 -8.54
C PRO A 39 8.54 -1.29 -7.01
N SER A 40 7.32 -1.10 -6.51
CA SER A 40 7.06 -1.08 -5.08
C SER A 40 6.89 -2.52 -4.65
N ARG A 41 7.86 -3.05 -3.91
CA ARG A 41 7.58 -4.18 -3.03
C ARG A 41 6.47 -3.70 -2.08
N SER A 42 5.29 -4.32 -2.18
CA SER A 42 4.08 -3.88 -1.47
C SER A 42 4.33 -3.90 0.04
N MET A 43 3.96 -2.81 0.72
CA MET A 43 4.23 -2.63 2.14
C MET A 43 3.35 -3.48 3.05
N ALA A 44 2.33 -4.14 2.50
CA ALA A 44 1.19 -4.57 3.28
C ALA A 44 1.51 -5.72 4.26
N GLN A 45 2.52 -6.57 4.00
CA GLN A 45 2.88 -7.67 4.95
C GLN A 45 4.36 -8.01 5.03
N GLY A 46 5.28 -7.12 4.62
CA GLY A 46 6.64 -7.59 4.32
C GLY A 46 6.69 -8.52 3.12
N LEU A 47 5.60 -8.63 2.36
CA LEU A 47 5.56 -9.31 1.08
C LEU A 47 6.46 -8.59 0.08
N VAL A 48 7.59 -9.23 -0.15
CA VAL A 48 8.44 -9.03 -1.31
C VAL A 48 7.65 -9.42 -2.57
N LYS A 49 6.96 -8.45 -3.18
CA LYS A 49 6.46 -8.60 -4.55
C LYS A 49 7.27 -7.71 -5.49
N PRO A 50 8.14 -8.25 -6.36
CA PRO A 50 8.63 -7.47 -7.47
C PRO A 50 7.43 -7.16 -8.37
N ALA A 51 7.01 -5.89 -8.40
CA ALA A 51 6.10 -5.44 -9.42
C ALA A 51 6.80 -5.61 -10.79
N SER A 52 6.08 -6.13 -11.79
CA SER A 52 6.63 -6.25 -13.15
C SER A 52 7.13 -4.87 -13.61
N THR A 53 8.33 -4.81 -14.19
CA THR A 53 8.90 -3.56 -14.73
C THR A 53 7.87 -2.79 -15.55
N GLY A 54 7.61 -1.52 -15.19
CA GLY A 54 6.64 -0.65 -15.86
C GLY A 54 5.21 -0.70 -15.30
N SER A 55 4.95 -1.38 -14.19
CA SER A 55 3.66 -1.32 -13.49
C SER A 55 3.44 0.07 -12.89
N PHE A 56 2.29 0.67 -13.18
CA PHE A 56 1.80 1.83 -12.45
C PHE A 56 1.23 1.36 -11.12
N HIS A 57 1.56 2.07 -10.05
CA HIS A 57 1.02 1.85 -8.72
C HIS A 57 0.66 3.18 -8.09
N GLY A 58 -0.27 3.12 -7.15
CA GLY A 58 -0.70 4.29 -6.44
C GLY A 58 -1.86 4.00 -5.52
N GLY A 59 -2.19 4.97 -4.69
CA GLY A 59 -3.23 4.83 -3.71
C GLY A 59 -3.67 6.14 -3.10
N LEU A 60 -4.82 6.08 -2.46
CA LEU A 60 -5.46 7.18 -1.78
C LEU A 60 -5.69 6.79 -0.34
N ASP A 61 -5.29 7.68 0.57
CA ASP A 61 -5.49 7.60 2.00
C ASP A 61 -6.46 8.69 2.45
N LEU A 62 -7.35 8.34 3.36
CA LEU A 62 -8.24 9.27 4.08
C LEU A 62 -8.16 8.99 5.58
N SER A 63 -7.72 9.98 6.34
CA SER A 63 -7.54 9.87 7.80
C SER A 63 -8.35 10.93 8.52
N HIS A 64 -9.17 10.54 9.49
CA HIS A 64 -9.98 11.44 10.30
C HIS A 64 -9.34 11.71 11.66
N ASP A 65 -9.55 12.91 12.22
CA ASP A 65 -9.00 13.35 13.53
C ASP A 65 -9.33 12.43 14.70
N SER A 66 -10.38 11.61 14.59
CA SER A 66 -10.71 10.60 15.58
C SER A 66 -9.70 9.44 15.63
N GLY A 67 -8.76 9.36 14.69
CA GLY A 67 -7.82 8.26 14.53
C GLY A 67 -8.27 7.18 13.56
N PHE A 68 -9.49 7.28 13.02
CA PHE A 68 -9.98 6.33 12.01
C PHE A 68 -9.40 6.68 10.64
N TYR A 69 -8.98 5.67 9.88
CA TYR A 69 -8.52 5.87 8.52
C TYR A 69 -9.01 4.76 7.60
N VAL A 70 -9.16 5.10 6.33
CA VAL A 70 -9.41 4.18 5.24
C VAL A 70 -8.51 4.54 4.08
N GLY A 71 -8.09 3.54 3.31
CA GLY A 71 -7.31 3.81 2.13
C GLY A 71 -7.39 2.66 1.15
N GLN A 72 -6.86 2.94 -0.03
CA GLN A 72 -6.77 1.98 -1.10
C GLN A 72 -5.41 2.14 -1.76
N TRP A 73 -4.71 1.04 -1.95
CA TRP A 73 -3.44 0.96 -2.64
C TRP A 73 -3.53 -0.06 -3.77
N SER A 74 -3.01 0.27 -4.94
CA SER A 74 -2.88 -0.67 -6.05
C SER A 74 -1.40 -0.87 -6.33
N PRO A 75 -0.79 -1.99 -5.89
CA PRO A 75 0.62 -2.27 -6.17
C PRO A 75 0.88 -2.64 -7.63
N SER A 76 -0.18 -2.98 -8.37
CA SER A 76 -0.15 -3.22 -9.80
C SER A 76 -1.50 -2.86 -10.41
N ALA A 77 -1.53 -1.81 -11.23
CA ALA A 77 -2.73 -1.39 -11.95
C ALA A 77 -3.13 -2.33 -13.11
N GLY A 78 -2.37 -3.40 -13.38
CA GLY A 78 -2.73 -4.38 -14.41
C GLY A 78 -2.77 -3.80 -15.83
N LEU A 79 -1.90 -2.81 -16.13
CA LEU A 79 -1.90 -2.06 -17.39
C LEU A 79 -1.00 -2.69 -18.47
N ASN A 80 -0.03 -3.53 -18.06
CA ASN A 80 0.89 -4.20 -18.97
C ASN A 80 0.46 -5.65 -19.22
N PRO A 81 0.77 -6.22 -20.41
CA PRO A 81 0.57 -7.63 -20.67
C PRO A 81 1.31 -8.51 -19.64
N GLY A 82 0.60 -9.42 -18.98
CA GLY A 82 1.14 -10.30 -17.93
C GLY A 82 1.13 -9.72 -16.51
N SER A 83 0.64 -8.48 -16.33
CA SER A 83 0.46 -7.84 -15.02
C SER A 83 -1.01 -7.97 -14.59
N ASN A 84 -1.24 -8.53 -13.40
CA ASN A 84 -2.58 -8.62 -12.82
C ASN A 84 -2.93 -7.32 -12.09
N LEU A 85 -4.21 -6.94 -12.13
CA LEU A 85 -4.73 -5.86 -11.30
C LEU A 85 -4.87 -6.37 -9.87
N GLU A 86 -4.22 -5.68 -8.94
CA GLU A 86 -4.34 -5.91 -7.49
C GLU A 86 -4.78 -4.62 -6.83
N ILE A 87 -5.76 -4.74 -5.94
CA ILE A 87 -6.32 -3.62 -5.19
C ILE A 87 -6.39 -4.03 -3.72
N ASP A 88 -5.61 -3.33 -2.91
CA ASP A 88 -5.48 -3.50 -1.48
C ASP A 88 -6.33 -2.41 -0.83
N SER A 89 -7.45 -2.78 -0.22
CA SER A 89 -8.31 -1.84 0.50
C SER A 89 -8.10 -2.04 1.99
N TYR A 90 -7.81 -0.97 2.73
CA TYR A 90 -7.54 -1.06 4.15
C TYR A 90 -8.31 -0.05 4.95
N MET A 91 -8.53 -0.40 6.22
CA MET A 91 -9.08 0.48 7.22
C MET A 91 -8.45 0.18 8.57
N GLY A 92 -8.35 1.21 9.39
CA GLY A 92 -7.76 1.06 10.71
C GLY A 92 -8.12 2.19 11.65
N PHE A 93 -7.63 2.01 12.87
CA PHE A 93 -7.78 2.95 13.95
C PHE A 93 -6.44 3.11 14.66
N LYS A 94 -5.93 4.34 14.66
CA LYS A 94 -4.68 4.73 15.31
C LYS A 94 -4.98 5.74 16.41
N GLN A 95 -4.52 5.45 17.62
CA GLN A 95 -4.74 6.34 18.75
C GLN A 95 -3.45 6.54 19.56
N PRO A 96 -2.94 7.78 19.67
CA PRO A 96 -1.95 8.11 20.68
C PRO A 96 -2.58 8.09 22.08
N PHE A 97 -1.91 7.47 23.04
CA PHE A 97 -2.19 7.66 24.47
C PHE A 97 -1.55 8.96 24.97
N ASP A 98 -0.32 9.21 24.53
CA ASP A 98 0.43 10.43 24.81
C ASP A 98 1.43 10.71 23.67
N ARG A 99 2.45 11.55 23.92
CA ARG A 99 3.48 11.91 22.93
C ARG A 99 4.44 10.79 22.57
N THR A 100 4.43 9.70 23.33
CA THR A 100 5.40 8.61 23.27
C THR A 100 4.75 7.25 23.05
N LEU A 101 3.52 7.08 23.52
CA LEU A 101 2.78 5.84 23.49
C LEU A 101 1.56 5.97 22.59
N GLY A 102 1.33 4.95 21.76
CA GLY A 102 0.13 4.83 20.96
C GLY A 102 -0.08 3.40 20.50
N TYR A 103 -1.24 3.13 19.95
CA TYR A 103 -1.53 1.85 19.33
C TYR A 103 -2.23 2.05 17.99
N GLU A 104 -2.16 1.01 17.18
CA GLU A 104 -2.86 0.93 15.92
C GLU A 104 -3.39 -0.48 15.73
N VAL A 105 -4.59 -0.58 15.19
CA VAL A 105 -5.18 -1.84 14.72
C VAL A 105 -5.87 -1.58 13.39
N GLY A 106 -5.85 -2.57 12.53
CA GLY A 106 -6.52 -2.44 11.24
C GLY A 106 -6.62 -3.76 10.50
N MET A 107 -7.19 -3.65 9.32
CA MET A 107 -7.31 -4.76 8.39
C MET A 107 -7.03 -4.32 6.98
N ILE A 108 -6.56 -5.27 6.17
CA ILE A 108 -6.32 -5.13 4.74
C ILE A 108 -7.10 -6.23 4.04
N HIS A 109 -7.81 -5.86 2.98
CA HIS A 109 -8.49 -6.76 2.06
C HIS A 109 -7.81 -6.66 0.71
N TYR A 110 -7.21 -7.77 0.27
CA TYR A 110 -6.54 -7.89 -1.02
C TYR A 110 -7.52 -8.46 -2.02
N SER A 111 -7.70 -7.75 -3.13
CA SER A 111 -8.61 -8.17 -4.19
C SER A 111 -7.90 -8.22 -5.54
N TYR A 112 -8.31 -9.19 -6.36
CA TYR A 112 -7.69 -9.46 -7.66
C TYR A 112 -8.75 -9.50 -8.77
N PRO A 113 -9.35 -8.36 -9.16
CA PRO A 113 -10.58 -8.35 -9.97
C PRO A 113 -10.47 -8.93 -11.38
N LYS A 114 -9.25 -9.19 -11.89
CA LYS A 114 -8.99 -9.67 -13.25
C LYS A 114 -8.63 -11.15 -13.33
N VAL A 115 -8.53 -11.84 -12.20
CA VAL A 115 -8.16 -13.26 -12.13
C VAL A 115 -9.08 -14.00 -11.16
N ASP A 116 -9.29 -15.29 -11.42
CA ASP A 116 -10.13 -16.16 -10.57
C ASP A 116 -9.36 -16.64 -9.33
N THR A 117 -8.65 -15.73 -8.66
CA THR A 117 -8.00 -15.98 -7.37
C THR A 117 -8.90 -15.51 -6.24
N LEU A 118 -8.89 -16.22 -5.11
CA LEU A 118 -9.65 -15.80 -3.95
C LEU A 118 -9.06 -14.53 -3.35
N ASP A 119 -9.95 -13.64 -2.91
CA ASP A 119 -9.57 -12.48 -2.12
C ASP A 119 -9.01 -12.94 -0.77
N SER A 120 -8.07 -12.17 -0.23
CA SER A 120 -7.44 -12.48 1.05
C SER A 120 -7.56 -11.33 2.03
N GLN A 121 -7.49 -11.67 3.32
CA GLN A 121 -7.65 -10.71 4.40
C GLN A 121 -6.50 -10.82 5.39
N GLU A 122 -6.13 -9.67 5.91
CA GLU A 122 -5.14 -9.55 6.96
C GLU A 122 -5.61 -8.64 8.06
N LEU A 123 -5.31 -9.02 9.28
CA LEU A 123 -5.45 -8.19 10.46
C LEU A 123 -4.06 -7.81 10.95
N PHE A 124 -3.88 -6.55 11.31
CA PHE A 124 -2.63 -6.09 11.90
C PHE A 124 -2.87 -5.25 13.14
N GLY A 125 -1.85 -5.22 13.98
CA GLY A 125 -1.82 -4.40 15.19
C GLY A 125 -0.41 -4.00 15.53
N GLY A 126 -0.25 -2.85 16.16
CA GLY A 126 1.04 -2.36 16.58
C GLY A 126 0.97 -1.37 17.71
N LEU A 127 2.12 -1.18 18.36
CA LEU A 127 2.35 -0.22 19.43
C LEU A 127 3.44 0.74 18.97
N THR A 128 3.24 2.02 19.27
CA THR A 128 4.26 3.05 19.17
C THR A 128 4.81 3.31 20.55
N PHE A 129 6.13 3.28 20.69
CA PHE A 129 6.86 3.60 21.91
C PHE A 129 8.08 4.47 21.60
N LEU A 130 8.13 5.68 22.16
CA LEU A 130 9.25 6.63 22.03
C LEU A 130 9.66 6.89 20.56
N GLY A 131 8.68 6.99 19.66
CA GLY A 131 8.91 7.21 18.23
C GLY A 131 9.35 5.95 17.45
N SER A 132 9.48 4.80 18.11
CA SER A 132 9.61 3.49 17.46
C SER A 132 8.25 2.80 17.37
N ARG A 133 8.00 2.05 16.32
CA ARG A 133 6.77 1.28 16.12
C ARG A 133 7.09 -0.20 16.04
N PHE A 134 6.34 -1.01 16.78
CA PHE A 134 6.43 -2.46 16.76
C PHE A 134 5.06 -3.01 16.43
N GLY A 135 4.98 -4.07 15.63
CA GLY A 135 3.68 -4.66 15.37
C GLY A 135 3.77 -6.03 14.74
N ALA A 136 2.59 -6.59 14.56
CA ALA A 136 2.40 -7.88 13.94
C ALA A 136 1.19 -7.82 12.99
N ALA A 137 1.24 -8.65 11.97
CA ALA A 137 0.15 -8.87 11.05
C ALA A 137 -0.08 -10.37 10.88
N PHE A 138 -1.33 -10.74 10.68
CA PHE A 138 -1.78 -12.10 10.48
C PHE A 138 -2.74 -12.13 9.30
N SER A 139 -2.40 -12.92 8.29
CA SER A 139 -3.26 -13.19 7.16
C SER A 139 -3.66 -14.66 7.17
N ASN A 140 -4.95 -14.90 6.94
CA ASN A 140 -5.49 -16.24 6.74
C ASN A 140 -6.16 -16.29 5.38
N ASP A 141 -5.45 -16.87 4.42
CA ASP A 141 -5.93 -17.13 3.07
C ASP A 141 -6.27 -18.62 2.93
N SER A 142 -7.12 -18.90 1.95
CA SER A 142 -7.48 -20.23 1.46
C SER A 142 -6.28 -21.14 1.21
N ASP A 143 -5.17 -20.60 0.69
CA ASP A 143 -3.99 -21.38 0.32
C ASP A 143 -2.81 -21.23 1.30
N LYS A 144 -2.79 -20.17 2.11
CA LYS A 144 -1.63 -19.81 2.93
C LYS A 144 -2.00 -19.01 4.18
N GLN A 145 -1.28 -19.26 5.26
CA GLN A 145 -1.31 -18.45 6.47
C GLN A 145 0.01 -17.69 6.62
N ASN A 146 -0.07 -16.38 6.83
CA ASN A 146 1.09 -15.51 7.01
C ASN A 146 1.08 -14.93 8.42
N SER A 147 2.26 -14.88 9.04
CA SER A 147 2.47 -14.10 10.25
C SER A 147 3.70 -13.23 10.08
N THR A 148 3.50 -11.92 10.13
CA THR A 148 4.55 -10.91 10.00
C THR A 148 4.77 -10.24 11.34
N VAL A 149 6.02 -9.99 11.69
CA VAL A 149 6.40 -9.06 12.74
C VAL A 149 7.26 -7.96 12.15
N PHE A 150 7.11 -6.75 12.67
CA PHE A 150 7.92 -5.62 12.23
C PHE A 150 8.35 -4.73 13.39
N ALA A 151 9.50 -4.09 13.19
CA ALA A 151 10.03 -3.06 14.04
C ALA A 151 10.50 -1.90 13.16
N ASP A 152 9.96 -0.72 13.39
CA ASP A 152 10.37 0.53 12.76
C ASP A 152 10.96 1.43 13.83
N LEU A 153 12.27 1.57 13.77
CA LEU A 153 13.06 2.43 14.64
C LEU A 153 13.21 3.76 13.89
N GLY A 154 12.35 4.71 14.24
CA GLY A 154 12.36 6.04 13.62
C GLY A 154 13.73 6.70 13.68
N GLY A 155 14.01 7.57 12.71
CA GLY A 155 15.31 8.23 12.60
C GLY A 155 15.57 9.26 13.70
N ASN A 156 16.66 9.08 14.43
CA ASN A 156 17.14 9.99 15.48
C ASN A 156 18.50 10.63 15.13
N GLN A 157 18.79 11.73 15.82
CA GLN A 157 19.99 12.56 15.63
C GLN A 157 21.28 11.75 15.93
N PRO A 158 22.42 12.05 15.27
CA PRO A 158 22.66 13.17 14.36
C PRO A 158 22.46 12.86 12.87
N PHE A 159 22.25 11.60 12.50
CA PHE A 159 22.27 11.19 11.08
C PHE A 159 20.87 11.17 10.44
N GLY A 160 19.80 11.10 11.24
CA GLY A 160 18.43 11.10 10.72
C GLY A 160 18.13 9.90 9.83
N ILE A 161 18.72 8.75 10.16
CA ILE A 161 18.51 7.48 9.45
C ILE A 161 17.48 6.68 10.22
N GLY A 162 16.34 6.40 9.58
CA GLY A 162 15.37 5.42 10.08
C GLY A 162 15.80 4.00 9.72
N ILE A 163 15.47 3.05 10.59
CA ILE A 163 15.74 1.63 10.38
C ILE A 163 14.43 0.88 10.54
N SER A 164 13.98 0.18 9.50
CA SER A 164 12.82 -0.70 9.58
C SER A 164 13.21 -2.13 9.26
N MET A 165 12.72 -3.07 10.05
CA MET A 165 12.90 -4.50 9.84
C MET A 165 11.55 -5.19 9.82
N LYS A 166 11.38 -6.12 8.89
CA LYS A 166 10.22 -7.01 8.81
C LYS A 166 10.68 -8.45 8.71
N TYR A 167 9.94 -9.35 9.33
CA TYR A 167 10.15 -10.79 9.27
C TYR A 167 8.81 -11.49 9.14
N THR A 168 8.67 -12.34 8.14
CA THR A 168 7.42 -13.06 7.86
C THR A 168 7.64 -14.55 7.87
N THR A 169 6.71 -15.27 8.46
CA THR A 169 6.59 -16.72 8.33
C THR A 169 5.38 -17.05 7.48
N HIS A 170 5.59 -17.93 6.50
CA HIS A 170 4.59 -18.41 5.58
C HIS A 170 4.34 -19.90 5.85
N GLN A 171 3.09 -20.25 6.07
CA GLN A 171 2.64 -21.64 6.20
C GLN A 171 1.68 -21.95 5.06
N LEU A 172 2.07 -22.86 4.19
CA LEU A 172 1.24 -23.29 3.06
C LEU A 172 0.24 -24.34 3.55
N ASN A 173 -1.04 -24.17 3.17
CA ASN A 173 -2.08 -25.15 3.50
C ASN A 173 -1.89 -26.43 2.67
N ALA A 174 -1.41 -26.29 1.43
CA ALA A 174 -0.97 -27.37 0.57
C ALA A 174 0.54 -27.21 0.25
N PRO A 175 1.41 -28.12 0.71
CA PRO A 175 2.84 -28.04 0.39
C PRO A 175 3.11 -28.08 -1.12
N VAL A 176 4.06 -27.27 -1.58
CA VAL A 176 4.47 -27.19 -2.99
C VAL A 176 5.60 -28.19 -3.25
N SER A 177 5.50 -28.93 -4.35
CA SER A 177 6.55 -29.85 -4.78
C SER A 177 7.67 -29.10 -5.48
N VAL A 178 8.90 -29.34 -5.05
CA VAL A 178 10.13 -28.71 -5.54
C VAL A 178 11.17 -29.79 -5.83
N ASP A 179 12.23 -29.45 -6.59
CA ASP A 179 13.30 -30.40 -6.84
C ASP A 179 13.98 -30.80 -5.52
N GLY A 180 13.83 -32.06 -5.13
CA GLY A 180 14.41 -32.60 -3.90
C GLY A 180 13.48 -32.60 -2.67
N GLY A 181 12.21 -32.20 -2.80
CA GLY A 181 11.25 -32.36 -1.70
C GLY A 181 9.93 -31.62 -1.84
N MET A 182 9.38 -31.25 -0.67
CA MET A 182 8.15 -30.49 -0.55
C MET A 182 8.41 -29.31 0.38
N VAL A 183 8.01 -28.11 -0.01
CA VAL A 183 8.04 -26.92 0.84
C VAL A 183 6.65 -26.72 1.42
N GLY A 184 6.52 -26.86 2.74
CA GLY A 184 5.27 -26.59 3.47
C GLY A 184 5.28 -25.24 4.21
N SER A 185 6.45 -24.68 4.44
CA SER A 185 6.62 -23.37 5.08
C SER A 185 7.94 -22.75 4.70
N PHE A 186 8.01 -21.42 4.77
CA PHE A 186 9.21 -20.65 4.49
C PHE A 186 9.16 -19.30 5.20
N THR A 187 10.28 -18.58 5.21
CA THR A 187 10.41 -17.28 5.86
C THR A 187 11.09 -16.28 4.95
N ASP A 188 10.67 -15.02 5.07
CA ASP A 188 11.29 -13.89 4.42
C ASP A 188 11.56 -12.75 5.39
N TRP A 189 12.49 -11.88 5.02
CA TRP A 189 12.81 -10.70 5.80
C TRP A 189 13.24 -9.54 4.93
N SER A 190 13.10 -8.35 5.51
CA SER A 190 13.63 -7.13 4.91
C SER A 190 14.22 -6.20 5.97
N LEU A 191 15.26 -5.48 5.57
CA LEU A 191 15.88 -4.39 6.30
C LEU A 191 15.86 -3.15 5.41
N GLN A 192 15.26 -2.08 5.90
CA GLN A 192 15.20 -0.80 5.23
C GLN A 192 15.97 0.25 6.03
N LEU A 193 16.79 1.02 5.34
CA LEU A 193 17.38 2.25 5.82
C LEU A 193 16.72 3.41 5.07
N SER A 194 16.12 4.33 5.80
CA SER A 194 15.42 5.50 5.24
C SER A 194 16.09 6.80 5.64
N ARG A 195 16.17 7.76 4.71
CA ARG A 195 16.67 9.10 4.99
C ARG A 195 15.99 10.14 4.11
N ALA A 196 15.42 11.16 4.76
CA ALA A 196 14.92 12.34 4.07
C ALA A 196 16.09 13.19 3.53
N PHE A 197 16.01 13.52 2.24
CA PHE A 197 16.97 14.38 1.55
C PHE A 197 16.25 15.34 0.60
N MET A 198 16.33 16.65 0.89
CA MET A 198 15.73 17.72 0.06
C MET A 198 14.23 17.53 -0.23
N GLY A 199 13.46 17.00 0.74
CA GLY A 199 12.02 16.74 0.57
C GLY A 199 11.70 15.49 -0.25
N VAL A 200 12.68 14.61 -0.43
CA VAL A 200 12.52 13.26 -0.99
C VAL A 200 13.00 12.26 0.05
N ASP A 201 12.20 11.25 0.35
CA ASP A 201 12.59 10.13 1.20
C ASP A 201 13.33 9.11 0.36
N LEU A 202 14.58 8.85 0.73
CA LEU A 202 15.45 7.87 0.08
C LEU A 202 15.50 6.61 0.93
N ASP A 203 15.10 5.49 0.34
CA ASP A 203 15.05 4.18 0.97
C ASP A 203 16.05 3.23 0.30
N LEU A 204 16.89 2.60 1.12
CA LEU A 204 17.71 1.45 0.73
C LEU A 204 17.17 0.21 1.45
N ILE A 205 16.70 -0.77 0.68
CA ILE A 205 16.02 -1.96 1.21
C ILE A 205 16.81 -3.18 0.79
N TYR A 206 17.26 -3.99 1.74
CA TYR A 206 17.69 -5.37 1.50
C TYR A 206 16.57 -6.32 1.89
N SER A 207 16.37 -7.37 1.11
CA SER A 207 15.31 -8.34 1.37
C SER A 207 15.70 -9.70 0.80
N ASP A 208 15.36 -10.76 1.52
CA ASP A 208 15.85 -12.12 1.26
C ASP A 208 14.90 -13.15 1.88
N SER A 209 15.10 -14.42 1.56
CA SER A 209 14.31 -15.53 2.10
C SER A 209 15.18 -16.74 2.43
N ASN A 210 14.62 -17.70 3.16
CA ASN A 210 15.28 -18.98 3.41
C ASN A 210 15.14 -19.98 2.25
N LEU A 211 14.47 -19.59 1.15
CA LEU A 211 14.33 -20.38 -0.06
C LEU A 211 15.51 -20.10 -1.00
N SER A 212 15.85 -21.07 -1.85
CA SER A 212 16.88 -20.89 -2.87
C SER A 212 16.66 -21.82 -4.05
N GLY A 213 17.12 -21.42 -5.24
CA GLY A 213 17.07 -22.26 -6.44
C GLY A 213 15.65 -22.71 -6.80
N SER A 214 15.44 -24.01 -6.93
CA SER A 214 14.13 -24.62 -7.25
C SER A 214 13.05 -24.34 -6.21
N ASP A 215 13.44 -24.09 -4.97
CA ASP A 215 12.52 -23.89 -3.85
C ASP A 215 11.80 -22.54 -3.95
N CYS A 216 12.34 -21.59 -4.73
CA CYS A 216 11.67 -20.32 -5.03
C CYS A 216 10.29 -20.51 -5.69
N SER A 217 10.04 -21.67 -6.31
CA SER A 217 8.73 -21.99 -6.85
C SER A 217 7.65 -22.11 -5.76
N ALA A 218 8.01 -22.33 -4.49
CA ALA A 218 7.07 -22.39 -3.37
C ALA A 218 6.42 -21.03 -3.01
N TYR A 219 6.95 -19.92 -3.52
CA TYR A 219 6.22 -18.64 -3.55
C TYR A 219 4.99 -18.67 -4.48
N SER A 220 4.71 -19.80 -5.15
CA SER A 220 3.93 -19.97 -6.39
C SER A 220 2.66 -19.12 -6.51
N GLY A 221 2.58 -18.46 -7.66
CA GLY A 221 1.43 -17.71 -8.18
C GLY A 221 1.86 -16.41 -8.86
N HIS A 222 2.86 -15.72 -8.28
CA HIS A 222 3.18 -14.33 -8.66
C HIS A 222 4.67 -13.96 -8.66
N ASN A 223 5.58 -14.83 -8.22
CA ASN A 223 7.02 -14.55 -8.23
C ASN A 223 7.83 -15.85 -8.35
N SER A 224 8.81 -15.88 -9.26
CA SER A 224 9.74 -17.00 -9.44
C SER A 224 11.12 -16.73 -8.82
N GLN A 225 11.32 -15.57 -8.19
CA GLN A 225 12.59 -15.15 -7.63
C GLN A 225 12.46 -14.89 -6.13
N CYS A 226 13.21 -15.66 -5.35
CA CYS A 226 13.26 -15.58 -3.89
C CYS A 226 14.65 -15.19 -3.36
N ASP A 227 15.59 -14.90 -4.26
CA ASP A 227 16.96 -14.50 -3.94
C ASP A 227 17.03 -13.08 -3.34
N GLY A 228 18.11 -12.84 -2.60
CA GLY A 228 18.43 -11.56 -2.01
C GLY A 228 18.42 -10.41 -3.03
N LEU A 229 17.62 -9.37 -2.76
CA LEU A 229 17.52 -8.17 -3.58
C LEU A 229 17.81 -6.91 -2.77
N VAL A 230 18.62 -6.03 -3.36
CA VAL A 230 18.77 -4.64 -2.93
C VAL A 230 17.87 -3.75 -3.80
N THR A 231 16.98 -3.00 -3.15
CA THR A 231 16.07 -2.04 -3.79
C THR A 231 16.40 -0.62 -3.33
N LEU A 232 16.46 0.29 -4.29
CA LEU A 232 16.51 1.73 -4.04
C LEU A 232 15.15 2.33 -4.37
N LYS A 233 14.56 3.04 -3.42
CA LYS A 233 13.28 3.74 -3.59
C LYS A 233 13.46 5.22 -3.23
N ALA A 234 12.78 6.07 -3.99
CA ALA A 234 12.70 7.50 -3.74
C ALA A 234 11.22 7.90 -3.73
N GLU A 235 10.76 8.54 -2.67
CA GLU A 235 9.36 8.94 -2.49
C GLU A 235 9.26 10.43 -2.13
N ARG A 236 8.19 11.08 -2.55
CA ARG A 236 7.90 12.47 -2.18
C ARG A 236 6.39 12.65 -2.07
N ALA A 237 5.93 13.09 -0.91
CA ALA A 237 4.56 13.54 -0.71
C ALA A 237 4.33 14.89 -1.44
N PHE A 238 3.18 15.03 -2.09
CA PHE A 238 2.84 16.22 -2.88
C PHE A 238 1.91 17.20 -2.17
N TYR A 239 1.48 16.90 -0.94
CA TYR A 239 0.59 17.73 -0.15
C TYR A 239 0.59 17.33 1.32
#